data_AF-A0A1B8P5F4-F1
#
_entry.id   AF-A0A1B8P5F4-F1
#
_cell.length_a   1.000
_cell.length_b   1.000
_cell.length_c   1.000
_cell.angle_alpha   90.00
_cell.angle_beta   90.00
_cell.angle_gamma   90.00
#
_symmetry.space_group_name_H-M   'P 1'
#
loop_
_entity.id
_entity.type
_entity.pdbx_description
1 polymer ?
#
loop_
_entity_poly.entity_id
_entity_poly.type
_entity_poly.pdbx_seq_one_letter_code
_entity_poly.pdbx_strand_id
1 'polypeptide(L)'
;MQAEDIEKFERDGEEWVRFVVEVEDEATGEVVSKTFERPIFRKLLLSGAGGEDRRPAVLMTLCIGDTRYEEQFSLEDRDDMTYPVLLGRRTIQDLGLLDVTRTFVHDLECDEDTPLRKHEDKDLDEDIGI
;
A
#
# COMPACT_ATOMS: atom_id res chain seq x y z
N MET A 1 3.00 -2.15 3.79
CA MET A 1 1.65 -2.68 4.04
C MET A 1 1.82 -3.98 4.80
N GLN A 2 0.97 -4.19 5.80
CA GLN A 2 0.91 -5.44 6.53
C GLN A 2 0.45 -6.55 5.60
N ALA A 3 1.18 -7.65 5.62
CA ALA A 3 0.90 -8.81 4.78
C ALA A 3 1.46 -10.08 5.41
N GLU A 4 0.59 -11.07 5.58
CA GLU A 4 0.93 -12.42 6.07
C GLU A 4 0.95 -13.42 4.90
N ASP A 5 1.42 -14.64 5.16
CA ASP A 5 1.44 -15.75 4.21
C ASP A 5 1.98 -15.35 2.81
N ILE A 6 3.10 -14.60 2.81
CA ILE A 6 3.69 -14.05 1.59
C ILE A 6 4.37 -15.18 0.79
N GLU A 7 3.70 -15.66 -0.25
CA GLU A 7 4.17 -16.71 -1.14
C GLU A 7 4.47 -16.18 -2.55
N LYS A 8 5.72 -16.35 -3.00
CA LYS A 8 6.11 -15.99 -4.38
C LYS A 8 5.87 -17.18 -5.31
N PHE A 9 5.31 -16.92 -6.49
CA PHE A 9 5.07 -17.95 -7.50
C PHE A 9 5.23 -17.37 -8.91
N GLU A 10 5.34 -18.24 -9.90
CA GLU A 10 5.37 -17.86 -11.32
C GLU A 10 4.00 -18.13 -11.96
N ARG A 11 3.51 -17.18 -12.74
CA ARG A 11 2.29 -17.32 -13.55
C ARG A 11 2.53 -16.68 -14.91
N ASP A 12 2.30 -17.45 -15.97
CA ASP A 12 2.47 -17.01 -17.36
C ASP A 12 3.86 -16.42 -17.67
N GLY A 13 4.90 -16.87 -16.97
CA GLY A 13 6.28 -16.39 -17.11
C GLY A 13 6.61 -15.10 -16.36
N GLU A 14 5.67 -14.58 -15.56
CA GLU A 14 5.86 -13.41 -14.70
C GLU A 14 5.97 -13.82 -13.22
N GLU A 15 6.70 -13.04 -12.43
CA GLU A 15 6.79 -13.23 -10.98
C GLU A 15 5.58 -12.60 -10.27
N TRP A 16 4.88 -13.41 -9.49
CA TRP A 16 3.71 -13.03 -8.70
C TRP A 16 3.96 -13.27 -7.21
N VAL A 17 3.14 -12.62 -6.40
CA VAL A 17 3.08 -12.84 -4.96
C VAL A 17 1.63 -12.98 -4.51
N ARG A 18 1.38 -14.01 -3.71
CA ARG A 18 0.16 -14.19 -2.92
C ARG A 18 0.44 -13.75 -1.51
N PHE A 19 -0.52 -13.08 -0.88
CA PHE A 19 -0.41 -12.64 0.50
C PHE A 19 -1.80 -12.41 1.09
N VAL A 20 -1.88 -12.46 2.42
CA VAL A 20 -3.09 -12.17 3.19
C VAL A 20 -2.95 -10.78 3.80
N VAL A 21 -3.98 -9.96 3.68
CA VAL A 21 -4.09 -8.68 4.39
C VAL A 21 -5.18 -8.82 5.43
N GLU A 22 -4.79 -8.71 6.69
CA GLU A 22 -5.69 -8.65 7.83
C GLU A 22 -5.77 -7.20 8.33
N VAL A 23 -6.99 -6.71 8.55
CA VAL A 23 -7.25 -5.38 9.11
C VAL A 23 -8.34 -5.50 10.16
N GLU A 24 -8.06 -4.95 11.35
CA GLU A 24 -9.06 -4.75 12.39
C GLU A 24 -9.72 -3.38 12.20
N ASP A 25 -11.05 -3.37 12.15
CA ASP A 25 -11.83 -2.14 12.18
C ASP A 25 -11.78 -1.55 13.60
N GLU A 26 -11.17 -0.37 13.75
CA GLU A 26 -10.98 0.26 15.06
C GLU A 26 -12.31 0.65 15.75
N ALA A 27 -13.39 0.87 14.98
CA ALA A 27 -14.69 1.26 15.52
C ALA A 27 -15.53 0.05 15.95
N THR A 28 -15.43 -1.07 15.24
CA THR A 28 -16.25 -2.26 15.48
C THR A 28 -15.51 -3.42 16.14
N GLY A 29 -14.17 -3.45 16.05
CA GLY A 29 -13.32 -4.58 16.44
C GLY A 29 -13.46 -5.78 15.49
N GLU A 30 -14.13 -5.62 14.35
CA GLU A 30 -14.25 -6.68 13.36
C GLU A 30 -12.93 -6.86 12.62
N VAL A 31 -12.43 -8.08 12.58
CA VAL A 31 -11.25 -8.45 11.81
C VAL A 31 -11.68 -8.90 10.42
N VAL A 32 -11.21 -8.19 9.40
CA VAL A 32 -11.42 -8.52 7.99
C VAL A 32 -10.11 -9.03 7.41
N SER A 33 -10.12 -10.27 6.94
CA SER A 33 -8.98 -10.90 6.28
C SER A 33 -9.29 -11.16 4.80
N LYS A 34 -8.36 -10.79 3.92
CA LYS A 34 -8.50 -10.98 2.47
C LYS A 34 -7.20 -11.40 1.82
N THR A 35 -7.27 -12.46 1.01
CA THR A 35 -6.16 -12.92 0.19
C THR A 35 -6.08 -12.13 -1.11
N PHE A 36 -4.87 -11.72 -1.49
CA PHE A 36 -4.57 -11.05 -2.75
C PHE A 36 -3.51 -11.82 -3.51
N GLU A 37 -3.60 -11.75 -4.85
CA GLU A 37 -2.54 -12.15 -5.77
C GLU A 37 -2.23 -10.98 -6.70
N ARG A 38 -0.95 -10.61 -6.77
CA ARG A 38 -0.48 -9.48 -7.56
C ARG A 38 0.86 -9.79 -8.24
N PRO A 39 1.11 -9.26 -9.44
CA PRO A 39 2.45 -9.28 -10.02
C PRO A 39 3.42 -8.49 -9.13
N ILE A 40 4.66 -8.95 -9.03
CA ILE A 40 5.71 -8.23 -8.31
C ILE A 40 6.12 -7.03 -9.15
N PHE A 41 5.74 -5.83 -8.70
CA PHE A 41 6.06 -4.57 -9.37
C PHE A 41 7.54 -4.21 -9.21
N ARG A 42 8.09 -4.37 -8.00
CA ARG A 42 9.50 -4.08 -7.70
C ARG A 42 10.02 -4.95 -6.57
N LYS A 43 11.31 -5.25 -6.57
CA LYS A 43 12.02 -5.84 -5.43
C LYS A 43 12.77 -4.74 -4.69
N LEU A 44 12.39 -4.48 -3.46
CA LEU A 44 13.04 -3.49 -2.61
C LEU A 44 14.15 -4.16 -1.81
N LEU A 45 15.33 -3.53 -1.80
CA LEU A 45 16.44 -3.90 -0.93
C LEU A 45 16.51 -2.88 0.19
N LEU A 46 16.20 -3.32 1.41
CA LEU A 46 16.30 -2.52 2.61
C LEU A 46 17.57 -2.94 3.34
N SER A 47 18.55 -2.04 3.41
CA SER A 47 19.82 -2.28 4.08
C SER A 47 19.89 -1.45 5.37
N GLY A 48 20.14 -2.11 6.50
CA GLY A 48 20.25 -1.47 7.81
C GLY A 48 21.20 -2.20 8.75
N ALA A 49 21.20 -1.81 10.03
CA ALA A 49 22.08 -2.41 11.03
C ALA A 49 21.84 -3.92 11.24
N GLY A 50 20.66 -4.43 10.87
CA GLY A 50 20.28 -5.84 10.94
C GLY A 50 20.56 -6.66 9.69
N GLY A 51 21.18 -6.07 8.64
CA GLY A 51 21.47 -6.75 7.38
C GLY A 51 20.64 -6.24 6.20
N GLU A 52 20.56 -7.07 5.17
CA GLU A 52 19.79 -6.81 3.95
C GLU A 52 18.46 -7.56 3.99
N ASP A 53 17.37 -6.85 3.74
CA ASP A 53 16.03 -7.38 3.66
C ASP A 53 15.43 -7.10 2.28
N ARG A 54 14.81 -8.12 1.68
CA ARG A 54 14.33 -8.10 0.29
C ARG A 54 12.83 -8.26 0.22
N ARG A 55 12.14 -7.13 0.09
CA ARG A 55 10.67 -7.08 0.12
C ARG A 55 10.09 -6.98 -1.29
N PRO A 56 9.11 -7.83 -1.65
CA PRO A 56 8.33 -7.59 -2.86
C PRO A 56 7.46 -6.34 -2.65
N ALA A 57 7.37 -5.53 -3.69
CA ALA A 57 6.43 -4.43 -3.79
C ALA A 57 5.39 -4.73 -4.86
N VAL A 58 4.14 -4.42 -4.56
CA VAL A 58 2.98 -4.63 -5.44
C VAL A 58 2.22 -3.33 -5.62
N LEU A 59 1.48 -3.20 -6.73
CA LEU A 59 0.53 -2.11 -6.92
C LEU A 59 -0.83 -2.49 -6.31
N MET A 60 -1.41 -1.56 -5.56
CA MET A 60 -2.74 -1.67 -4.96
C MET A 60 -3.50 -0.36 -5.17
N THR A 61 -4.83 -0.46 -5.25
CA THR A 61 -5.71 0.71 -5.32
C THR A 61 -6.29 1.00 -3.95
N LEU A 62 -6.18 2.25 -3.51
CA LEU A 62 -6.78 2.79 -2.29
C LEU A 62 -7.89 3.78 -2.64
N CYS A 63 -8.94 3.80 -1.82
CA CYS A 63 -9.93 4.86 -1.83
C CYS A 63 -9.59 5.89 -0.75
N ILE A 64 -9.51 7.18 -1.11
CA ILE A 64 -9.32 8.28 -0.16
C ILE A 64 -10.24 9.42 -0.59
N GLY A 65 -11.23 9.74 0.25
CA GLY A 65 -12.27 10.70 -0.12
C GLY A 65 -13.11 10.17 -1.28
N ASP A 66 -13.16 10.96 -2.34
CA ASP A 66 -13.86 10.72 -3.60
C ASP A 66 -12.89 10.39 -4.75
N THR A 67 -11.72 9.85 -4.44
CA THR A 67 -10.69 9.54 -5.45
C THR A 67 -10.01 8.21 -5.15
N ARG A 68 -9.77 7.42 -6.20
CA ARG A 68 -9.01 6.18 -6.15
C ARG A 68 -7.55 6.46 -6.53
N TYR A 69 -6.63 5.91 -5.76
CA TYR A 69 -5.19 6.08 -5.96
C TYR A 69 -4.52 4.71 -6.12
N GLU A 70 -3.80 4.51 -7.22
CA GLU A 70 -2.94 3.35 -7.40
C GLU A 70 -1.55 3.64 -6.84
N GLU A 71 -1.12 2.81 -5.91
CA GLU A 71 0.10 3.01 -5.13
C GLU A 71 0.90 1.73 -4.99
N GLN A 72 2.23 1.91 -4.87
CA GLN A 72 3.12 0.80 -4.58
C GLN A 72 3.23 0.56 -3.07
N PHE A 73 3.11 -0.70 -2.65
CA PHE A 73 3.32 -1.11 -1.27
C PHE A 73 4.36 -2.20 -1.17
N SER A 74 5.35 -2.00 -0.31
CA SER A 74 6.22 -3.08 0.16
C SER A 74 5.43 -4.00 1.09
N LEU A 75 5.42 -5.29 0.80
CA LEU A 75 4.85 -6.32 1.67
C LEU A 75 5.87 -6.69 2.75
N GLU A 76 5.40 -6.81 3.98
CA GLU A 76 6.16 -7.25 5.14
C GLU A 76 5.16 -7.66 6.21
N ASP A 77 5.55 -8.64 7.00
CA ASP A 77 4.85 -9.00 8.23
C ASP A 77 5.17 -8.01 9.38
N ARG A 78 4.13 -7.35 9.86
CA ARG A 78 4.05 -6.18 10.73
C ARG A 78 2.85 -6.30 11.67
N ASP A 79 2.48 -7.50 12.10
CA ASP A 79 1.35 -7.72 13.02
C ASP A 79 1.43 -6.85 14.29
N ASP A 80 2.65 -6.52 14.73
CA ASP A 80 2.88 -5.69 15.91
C ASP A 80 2.66 -4.17 15.67
N MET A 81 2.28 -3.72 14.47
CA MET A 81 2.12 -2.30 14.15
C MET A 81 0.67 -1.82 14.25
N THR A 82 0.48 -0.64 14.86
CA THR A 82 -0.85 -0.01 14.99
C THR A 82 -1.52 0.32 13.65
N TYR A 83 -0.75 0.64 12.61
CA TYR A 83 -1.30 0.99 11.30
C TYR A 83 -0.86 -0.04 10.25
N PRO A 84 -1.81 -0.78 9.63
CA PRO A 84 -1.48 -1.83 8.66
C PRO A 84 -0.96 -1.24 7.33
N VAL A 85 -1.27 0.03 7.03
CA VAL A 85 -0.79 0.71 5.83
C VAL A 85 -0.06 2.00 6.21
N LEU A 86 1.10 2.21 5.58
CA LEU A 86 1.87 3.44 5.71
C LEU A 86 1.93 4.13 4.35
N LEU A 87 1.49 5.38 4.29
CA LEU A 87 1.57 6.21 3.09
C LEU A 87 2.86 7.02 3.12
N GLY A 88 3.69 6.83 2.10
CA GLY A 88 4.96 7.54 1.95
C GLY A 88 4.80 8.91 1.33
N ARG A 89 5.90 9.66 1.27
CA ARG A 89 5.96 11.01 0.67
C ARG A 89 5.40 11.10 -0.75
N ARG A 90 5.59 10.05 -1.56
CA ARG A 90 5.06 9.95 -2.93
C ARG A 90 3.55 10.02 -2.98
N THR A 91 2.88 9.27 -2.12
CA THR A 91 1.41 9.30 -2.01
C THR A 91 0.94 10.62 -1.43
N ILE A 92 1.64 11.12 -0.40
CA ILE A 92 1.27 12.37 0.27
C ILE A 92 1.31 13.57 -0.70
N GLN A 93 2.26 13.59 -1.64
CA GLN A 93 2.33 14.62 -2.67
C GLN A 93 1.02 14.72 -3.47
N ASP A 94 0.40 13.59 -3.81
CA ASP A 94 -0.85 13.55 -4.56
C ASP A 94 -2.08 13.91 -3.71
N LEU A 95 -2.03 13.63 -2.40
CA LEU A 95 -3.08 13.99 -1.45
C LEU A 95 -3.09 15.48 -1.09
N GLY A 96 -1.95 16.16 -1.22
CA GLY A 96 -1.80 17.58 -0.92
C GLY A 96 -1.51 17.86 0.56
N LEU A 97 -2.06 18.96 1.09
CA LEU A 97 -1.77 19.42 2.45
C LEU A 97 -2.41 18.50 3.51
N LEU A 98 -1.58 17.96 4.40
CA LEU A 98 -2.01 17.16 5.54
C LEU A 98 -2.03 18.01 6.83
N ASP A 99 -3.17 18.04 7.51
CA ASP A 99 -3.30 18.63 8.85
C ASP A 99 -3.06 17.55 9.91
N VAL A 100 -1.86 17.58 10.51
CA VAL A 100 -1.44 16.60 11.53
C VAL A 100 -2.18 16.72 12.86
N THR A 101 -3.05 17.73 13.04
CA THR A 101 -3.84 17.91 14.26
C THR A 101 -5.19 17.21 14.22
N ARG A 102 -5.56 16.63 13.07
CA ARG A 102 -6.85 15.97 12.85
C ARG A 102 -6.66 14.57 12.28
N THR A 103 -7.57 13.67 12.64
CA THR A 103 -7.64 12.30 12.13
C THR A 103 -9.07 12.01 11.70
N PHE A 104 -9.26 11.02 10.82
CA PHE A 104 -10.59 10.57 10.35
C PHE A 104 -11.46 11.70 9.77
N VAL A 105 -10.88 12.55 8.92
CA VAL A 105 -11.55 13.74 8.35
C VAL A 105 -12.20 13.51 6.99
N HIS A 106 -12.05 12.31 6.42
CA HIS A 106 -12.59 11.95 5.12
C HIS A 106 -13.45 10.71 5.23
N ASP A 107 -14.64 10.76 4.62
CA ASP A 107 -15.44 9.58 4.31
C ASP A 107 -14.85 8.87 3.07
N LEU A 108 -15.16 7.58 2.92
CA LEU A 108 -14.70 6.76 1.79
C LEU A 108 -15.83 6.63 0.76
N GLU A 109 -15.85 7.54 -0.21
CA GLU A 109 -16.91 7.66 -1.22
C GLU A 109 -16.40 7.24 -2.60
N CYS A 110 -15.82 6.04 -2.71
CA CYS A 110 -15.38 5.51 -3.99
C CYS A 110 -16.31 4.44 -4.54
N ASP A 111 -16.57 4.55 -5.84
CA ASP A 111 -17.22 3.57 -6.69
C ASP A 111 -16.38 3.32 -7.96
N GLU A 112 -16.97 2.60 -8.92
CA GLU A 112 -16.31 2.26 -10.18
C GLU A 112 -16.12 3.47 -11.12
N ASP A 113 -16.91 4.53 -10.95
CA ASP A 113 -16.89 5.75 -11.77
C ASP A 113 -15.96 6.83 -11.19
N THR A 114 -15.55 6.66 -9.94
CA THR A 114 -14.67 7.55 -9.19
C THR A 114 -13.31 7.70 -9.90
N PRO A 115 -12.75 8.92 -10.00
CA PRO A 115 -11.46 9.14 -10.65
C PRO A 115 -10.36 8.22 -10.12
N LEU A 116 -9.62 7.58 -11.03
CA LEU A 116 -8.46 6.77 -10.70
C LEU A 116 -7.18 7.51 -11.08
N ARG A 117 -6.38 7.86 -10.07
CA ARG A 117 -5.00 8.32 -10.21
C ARG A 117 -4.10 7.10 -10.29
N LYS A 118 -3.70 6.72 -11.50
CA LYS A 118 -2.81 5.57 -11.71
C LYS A 118 -1.39 5.85 -11.25
N HIS A 119 -0.62 4.80 -11.00
CA HIS A 119 0.78 4.95 -10.61
C HIS A 119 1.65 5.51 -11.74
N GLU A 120 1.36 5.13 -12.98
CA GLU A 120 2.10 5.52 -14.18
C GLU A 120 1.98 7.02 -14.54
N ASP A 121 0.88 7.66 -14.12
CA ASP A 121 0.56 9.04 -14.48
C ASP A 121 1.10 10.07 -13.46
N LYS A 122 1.90 9.62 -12.47
CA LYS A 122 2.36 10.47 -11.37
C LYS A 122 3.59 11.28 -11.75
N ASP A 123 3.42 12.59 -11.81
CA ASP A 123 4.51 13.57 -11.90
C ASP A 123 5.10 13.81 -10.50
N LEU A 124 5.99 12.92 -10.06
CA LEU A 124 6.67 13.05 -8.78
C LEU A 124 7.73 14.15 -8.83
N ASP A 125 7.81 14.96 -7.76
CA ASP A 125 8.84 15.97 -7.62
C ASP A 125 10.23 15.30 -7.58
N GLU A 126 11.25 15.93 -8.16
CA GLU A 126 12.63 15.43 -8.19
C GLU A 126 13.19 15.26 -6.76
N ASP A 127 12.72 16.06 -5.80
CA ASP A 127 13.09 15.97 -4.38
C ASP A 127 12.37 14.83 -3.63
N ILE A 128 11.38 14.19 -4.27
CA ILE A 128 10.57 13.08 -3.75
C ILE A 128 11.16 11.73 -4.24
N GLY A 129 12.49 11.61 -4.26
CA GLY A 129 13.14 10.33 -4.60
C GLY A 129 14.65 10.22 -4.38
N ILE A 130 15.04 9.54 -3.30
CA ILE A 130 16.14 8.54 -3.28
C ILE A 130 15.59 7.31 -2.56
#